data_AF-A0A4S7K1Z5-F1
#
_entry.id   AF-A0A4S7K1Z5-F1
#
_cell.length_a   1.000
_cell.length_b   1.000
_cell.length_c   1.000
_cell.angle_alpha   90.00
_cell.angle_beta   90.00
_cell.angle_gamma   90.00
#
_symmetry.space_group_name_H-M   'P 1'
#
loop_
_entity.id
_entity.type
_entity.pdbx_description
1 polymer ?
#
loop_
_entity_poly.entity_id
_entity_poly.type
_entity_poly.pdbx_seq_one_letter_code
_entity_poly.pdbx_strand_id
1 'polypeptide(L)' 'MEVPTNHSWYDVVRRSDGTIICSFPAEGRHLIYRVNGIISMRPLLPEEEVFTLNGFMKFAERLGYRVLPPSDNMKSTA' A
#
# COMPACT_ATOMS: atom_id res chain seq x y z
N MET A 1 -7.45 21.62 20.56
CA MET A 1 -8.43 21.25 19.52
C MET A 1 -8.45 19.73 19.54
N GLU A 2 -9.48 19.11 20.13
CA GLU A 2 -9.57 17.65 20.15
C GLU A 2 -9.92 17.18 18.74
N VAL A 3 -9.04 16.36 18.15
CA VAL A 3 -9.33 15.68 16.88
C VAL A 3 -10.38 14.63 17.20
N PRO A 4 -11.56 14.61 16.56
CA PRO A 4 -12.55 13.58 16.80
C PRO A 4 -11.92 12.23 16.47
N THR A 5 -11.76 11.36 17.47
CA THR A 5 -11.34 9.98 17.24
C THR A 5 -12.50 9.26 16.57
N ASN A 6 -12.41 9.17 15.24
CA ASN A 6 -13.38 8.42 14.46
C ASN A 6 -13.14 6.94 14.74
N HIS A 7 -13.85 6.38 15.72
CA HIS A 7 -13.81 4.97 16.11
C HIS A 7 -14.48 4.05 15.06
N SER A 8 -14.54 4.47 13.80
CA SER A 8 -15.07 3.65 12.71
C SER A 8 -14.03 2.59 12.34
N TRP A 9 -14.50 1.38 12.03
CA TRP A 9 -13.66 0.26 11.59
C TRP A 9 -14.16 -0.26 10.24
N TYR A 10 -13.26 -0.85 9.46
CA TYR A 10 -13.55 -1.55 8.21
C TYR A 10 -13.23 -3.03 8.33
N ASP A 11 -14.05 -3.86 7.70
CA ASP A 11 -13.82 -5.31 7.59
C ASP A 11 -13.32 -5.70 6.20
N VAL A 12 -12.34 -6.59 6.16
CA VAL A 12 -11.94 -7.32 4.95
C VAL A 12 -12.74 -8.61 4.90
N VAL A 13 -13.67 -8.69 3.95
CA VAL A 13 -14.60 -9.83 3.83
C VAL A 13 -14.20 -10.73 2.65
N ARG A 14 -14.09 -12.04 2.90
CA ARG A 14 -13.92 -13.03 1.84
C ARG A 14 -15.23 -13.17 1.08
N ARG A 15 -15.19 -12.81 -0.21
CA ARG A 15 -16.39 -12.76 -1.06
C ARG A 15 -17.14 -14.11 -1.18
N SER A 16 -16.45 -15.24 -1.15
CA SER A 16 -17.05 -16.55 -1.42
C SER A 16 -18.00 -17.04 -0.33
N ASP A 17 -17.73 -16.68 0.93
CA ASP A 17 -18.45 -17.22 2.09
C ASP A 17 -18.86 -16.13 3.10
N GLY A 18 -18.52 -14.86 2.85
CA GLY A 18 -18.86 -13.74 3.74
C GLY A 18 -18.01 -13.68 5.03
N THR A 19 -16.99 -14.52 5.17
CA THR A 19 -16.16 -14.54 6.37
C THR A 19 -15.34 -13.26 6.50
N ILE A 20 -15.37 -12.62 7.68
CA ILE A 20 -14.47 -11.52 8.02
C ILE A 20 -13.07 -12.11 8.26
N ILE A 21 -12.10 -11.66 7.48
CA ILE A 21 -10.70 -12.11 7.57
C ILE A 21 -9.93 -11.28 8.59
N CYS A 22 -10.13 -9.95 8.57
CA CYS A 22 -9.57 -9.02 9.53
C CYS A 22 -10.32 -7.68 9.51
N SER A 23 -10.13 -6.88 10.55
CA SER A 23 -10.73 -5.55 10.69
C SER A 23 -9.65 -4.51 11.01
N PHE A 24 -9.80 -3.28 10.53
CA PHE A 24 -8.85 -2.18 10.79
C PHE A 24 -9.54 -0.84 11.07
N PRO A 25 -8.89 0.06 11.84
CA PRO A 25 -9.39 1.40 12.06
C PRO A 25 -9.55 2.18 10.75
N ALA A 26 -10.56 3.05 10.69
CA ALA A 26 -10.81 3.91 9.53
C ALA A 26 -9.75 5.02 9.38
N GLU A 27 -8.97 5.28 10.42
CA GLU A 27 -7.87 6.24 10.42
C GLU A 27 -6.54 5.62 9.95
N GLY A 28 -5.64 6.46 9.44
CA GLY A 28 -4.29 6.02 9.06
C GLY A 28 -4.19 5.31 7.70
N ARG A 29 -2.97 4.94 7.35
CA ARG A 29 -2.64 4.19 6.12
C ARG A 29 -2.30 2.75 6.50
N HIS A 30 -2.88 1.79 5.80
CA HIS A 30 -2.68 0.35 6.06
C HIS A 30 -2.22 -0.37 4.79
N LEU A 31 -1.29 -1.31 4.94
CA LEU A 31 -0.82 -2.19 3.89
C LEU A 31 -1.56 -3.53 4.00
N ILE A 32 -2.18 -3.96 2.91
CA ILE A 32 -2.85 -5.26 2.79
C ILE A 32 -2.17 -6.02 1.66
N TYR A 33 -1.71 -7.24 1.95
CA TYR A 33 -1.10 -8.10 0.94
C TYR A 33 -1.47 -9.56 1.18
N ARG A 34 -1.38 -10.35 0.11
CA ARG A 34 -1.59 -11.80 0.14
C ARG A 34 -0.39 -12.50 -0.43
N VAL A 35 0.19 -13.42 0.34
CA VAL A 35 1.33 -14.25 -0.08
C VAL A 35 1.07 -15.68 0.35
N ASN A 36 1.26 -16.65 -0.56
CA ASN A 36 1.04 -18.08 -0.29
C ASN A 36 -0.32 -18.41 0.33
N GLY A 37 -1.36 -17.68 -0.07
CA GLY A 37 -2.72 -17.87 0.43
C GLY A 37 -3.03 -17.18 1.77
N ILE A 38 -2.02 -16.68 2.48
CA ILE A 38 -2.17 -15.95 3.74
C ILE A 38 -2.40 -14.47 3.44
N ILE A 39 -3.44 -13.90 4.03
CA ILE A 39 -3.71 -12.46 4.01
C ILE A 39 -3.07 -11.85 5.26
N SER A 40 -2.33 -10.77 5.07
CA SER A 40 -1.73 -10.01 6.17
C SER A 40 -2.07 -8.54 6.01
N MET A 41 -2.23 -7.89 7.15
CA MET A 41 -2.58 -6.48 7.24
C MET A 41 -1.78 -5.85 8.37
N ARG A 42 -1.23 -4.65 8.12
CA ARG A 42 -0.61 -3.83 9.16
C ARG A 42 -0.71 -2.35 8.82
N PRO A 43 -0.66 -1.45 9.81
CA PRO A 43 -0.41 -0.04 9.57
C PRO A 43 0.90 0.15 8.79
N LEU A 44 0.96 1.19 7.97
CA LEU A 44 2.23 1.67 7.42
C LEU A 44 3.10 2.19 8.55
N LEU A 45 4.39 1.90 8.49
CA LEU A 45 5.37 2.50 9.38
C LEU A 45 5.51 4.00 9.07
N PRO A 46 5.94 4.83 10.03
CA PRO A 46 6.12 6.27 9.79
C PRO A 46 7.04 6.60 8.61
N GLU A 47 8.00 5.72 8.32
CA GLU A 47 8.98 5.85 7.24
C GLU A 47 8.49 5.25 5.91
N GLU A 48 7.32 4.60 5.89
CA GLU A 48 6.72 4.05 4.68
C GLU A 48 5.77 5.05 4.02
N GLU A 49 5.95 5.22 2.72
CA GLU A 49 5.15 6.14 1.92
C GLU A 49 4.57 5.42 0.71
N VAL A 50 3.30 5.71 0.40
CA VAL A 50 2.65 5.22 -0.82
C VAL A 50 2.88 6.22 -1.94
N PHE A 51 3.58 5.79 -2.98
CA PHE A 51 3.78 6.58 -4.18
C PHE A 51 2.99 5.99 -5.36
N THR A 52 2.43 6.86 -6.20
CA THR A 52 2.20 6.47 -7.59
C THR A 52 3.55 6.31 -8.29
N LEU A 53 3.65 5.50 -9.35
CA LEU A 53 4.91 5.34 -10.08
C LEU A 53 5.50 6.70 -10.52
N ASN A 54 4.66 7.58 -11.06
CA ASN A 54 5.06 8.94 -11.44
C ASN A 54 5.53 9.78 -10.22
N GLY A 55 4.86 9.63 -9.08
CA GLY A 55 5.26 10.28 -7.83
C GLY A 55 6.64 9.81 -7.36
N PHE A 56 6.89 8.50 -7.42
CA PHE A 56 8.18 7.91 -7.07
C PHE A 56 9.29 8.37 -8.03
N MET A 57 9.04 8.38 -9.34
CA MET A 57 10.02 8.85 -10.32
C MET A 57 10.44 10.29 -10.05
N LYS A 58 9.48 11.20 -9.84
CA LYS A 58 9.75 12.60 -9.49
C LYS A 58 10.47 12.75 -8.15
N PHE A 59 10.14 11.92 -7.18
CA PHE A 59 10.83 11.89 -5.90
C PHE A 59 12.30 11.50 -6.05
N ALA A 60 12.58 10.43 -6.82
CA ALA A 60 13.94 9.99 -7.11
C ALA A 60 14.75 11.07 -7.86
N GLU A 61 14.17 11.73 -8.85
CA GLU A 61 14.80 12.86 -9.55
C GLU A 61 15.17 14.01 -8.60
N ARG A 62 14.29 14.36 -7.65
CA ARG A 62 14.57 15.39 -6.63
C ARG A 62 15.69 15.00 -5.67
N LEU A 63 15.90 13.71 -5.45
CA LEU A 63 17.04 13.20 -4.68
C LEU A 63 18.34 13.18 -5.49
N GLY A 64 18.32 13.59 -6.76
CA GLY A 64 19.50 13.64 -7.63
C GLY A 64 19.74 12.35 -8.42
N TYR A 65 18.83 11.38 -8.37
CA TYR A 65 18.92 10.20 -9.22
C TYR A 65 18.48 10.52 -10.65
N ARG A 66 19.15 9.90 -11.64
CA ARG A 66 18.72 9.93 -13.04
C ARG A 66 17.81 8.74 -13.32
N VAL A 67 16.51 8.99 -13.51
CA VAL A 67 15.55 7.96 -13.93
C VAL A 67 15.69 7.76 -15.44
N LEU A 68 16.02 6.54 -15.86
CA LEU A 68 16.13 6.18 -17.26
C LEU A 68 14.83 5.51 -17.74
N PRO A 69 14.39 5.76 -18.99
CA PRO A 69 13.30 4.98 -19.56
C PRO A 69 13.70 3.48 -19.60
N PRO A 70 12.72 2.56 -19.63
CA PRO A 70 13.00 1.15 -19.82
C PRO A 70 13.92 0.95 -21.02
N SER A 71 15.06 0.28 -20.82
CA SER A 71 15.95 -0.09 -21.93
C SER A 71 15.34 -1.26 -22.70
N ASP A 72 15.53 -1.30 -24.02
CA ASP A 72 15.07 -2.40 -24.90
C ASP A 72 15.58 -3.80 -24.45
N ASN A 73 16.58 -3.87 -23.58
CA ASN A 73 17.11 -5.12 -23.01
C ASN A 73 16.29 -5.68 -21.84
N MET A 74 15.24 -4.98 -21.39
CA MET A 74 14.42 -5.43 -20.27
C MET A 74 13.41 -6.48 -20.78
N LYS A 75 13.79 -7.76 -20.69
CA LYS A 75 12.86 -8.85 -21.00
C LYS A 75 11.71 -8.81 -19.99
N SER A 76 10.49 -8.58 -20.49
CA SER A 76 9.27 -8.80 -19.73
C SER A 76 9.16 -10.30 -19.44
N THR A 77 9.52 -10.73 -18.23
CA THR A 77 9.11 -12.04 -17.73
C THR A 77 7.68 -11.89 -17.24
N ALA A 78 6.74 -12.08 -18.17
CA ALA A 78 5.33 -12.33 -17.86
C ALA A 78 5.16 -13.74 -17.26
#